data_AF-A0A452IF30-F1
#
_entry.id   AF-A0A452IF30-F1
#
_cell.length_a   1.000
_cell.length_b   1.000
_cell.length_c   1.000
_cell.angle_alpha   90.00
_cell.angle_beta   90.00
_cell.angle_gamma   90.00
#
_symmetry.space_group_name_H-M   'P 1'
#
loop_
_entity.id
_entity.type
_entity.pdbx_description
1 polymer ?
#
loop_
_entity_poly.entity_id
_entity_poly.type
_entity_poly.pdbx_seq_one_letter_code
_entity_poly.pdbx_strand_id
1 'polypeptide(L)'
;MLVSGLWDSAELTEWVVPIPLPEANHHVSPGTECSVAGWGQTGVNTTTNRLLEVEQEVVSDGLCKDQYQHYNPTTMLCAGSPHVKKSPFRGDSGGPLVCDGVVQGIVSNGNPDGRPPSIYTRISKFIPWINETLQKLS
;
A
#
# COMPACT_ATOMS: atom_id res chain seq x y z
N MET A 1 6.90 8.89 3.16
CA MET A 1 7.37 9.72 2.02
C MET A 1 7.58 8.79 0.82
N LEU A 2 6.75 8.90 -0.22
CA LEU A 2 7.04 8.32 -1.53
C LEU A 2 8.06 9.25 -2.19
N VAL A 3 9.09 8.69 -2.83
CA VAL A 3 10.25 9.44 -3.32
C VAL A 3 9.88 10.22 -4.58
N SER A 4 9.18 11.32 -4.39
CA SER A 4 8.92 12.36 -5.38
C SER A 4 9.54 13.65 -4.85
N GLY A 5 10.53 14.21 -5.54
CA GLY A 5 10.95 15.58 -5.27
C GLY A 5 9.78 16.51 -5.55
N LEU A 6 9.29 17.19 -4.51
CA LEU A 6 8.29 18.25 -4.67
C LEU A 6 8.99 19.51 -5.20
N TRP A 7 8.27 20.32 -5.97
CA TRP A 7 8.77 21.60 -6.47
C TRP A 7 9.14 22.53 -5.31
N ASP A 8 8.29 22.54 -4.29
CA ASP A 8 8.50 23.24 -3.03
C ASP A 8 8.28 22.26 -1.86
N SER A 9 8.93 22.54 -0.74
CA SER A 9 8.71 21.77 0.49
C SER A 9 7.27 21.95 0.97
N ALA A 10 6.64 20.86 1.40
CA ALA A 10 5.30 20.93 1.99
C ALA A 10 5.35 21.59 3.38
N GLU A 11 4.43 22.52 3.63
CA GLU A 11 4.22 23.07 4.97
C GLU A 11 3.51 22.05 5.86
N LEU A 12 4.11 21.74 7.01
CA LEU A 12 3.52 20.81 7.97
C LEU A 12 2.45 21.52 8.80
N THR A 13 1.30 20.87 8.94
CA THR A 13 0.14 21.36 9.69
C THR A 13 -0.50 20.22 10.47
N GLU A 14 -1.57 20.48 11.22
CA GLU A 14 -2.36 19.42 11.86
C GLU A 14 -3.01 18.45 10.85
N TRP A 15 -3.20 18.88 9.59
CA TRP A 15 -3.81 18.09 8.51
C TRP A 15 -2.78 17.50 7.53
N VAL A 16 -1.53 17.94 7.61
CA VAL A 16 -0.43 17.54 6.71
C VAL A 16 0.73 17.07 7.55
N VAL A 17 0.82 15.76 7.73
CA VAL A 17 1.87 15.10 8.53
C VAL A 17 2.52 13.96 7.75
N PRO A 18 3.84 13.76 7.86
CA PRO A 18 4.50 12.60 7.28
C PRO A 18 4.08 11.31 7.99
N ILE A 19 3.91 10.24 7.23
CA ILE A 19 3.74 8.89 7.77
C ILE A 19 5.11 8.20 7.98
N PRO A 20 5.34 7.54 9.13
CA PRO A 20 6.57 6.80 9.40
C PRO A 20 6.85 5.70 8.37
N LEU A 21 8.12 5.55 8.00
CA LEU A 21 8.60 4.44 7.19
C LEU A 21 8.94 3.23 8.09
N PRO A 22 8.81 2.00 7.59
CA PRO A 22 9.20 0.81 8.31
C PRO A 22 10.72 0.67 8.37
N GLU A 23 11.19 -0.15 9.30
CA GLU A 23 12.60 -0.57 9.30
C GLU A 23 12.93 -1.41 8.06
N ALA A 24 14.19 -1.36 7.64
CA ALA A 24 14.66 -2.12 6.48
C ALA A 24 14.48 -3.63 6.72
N ASN A 25 13.87 -4.32 5.75
CA ASN A 25 13.52 -5.74 5.81
C ASN A 25 12.55 -6.13 6.96
N HIS A 26 11.86 -5.17 7.59
CA HIS A 26 10.77 -5.50 8.50
C HIS A 26 9.70 -6.35 7.81
N HIS A 27 9.23 -7.39 8.50
CA HIS A 27 8.20 -8.30 8.02
C HIS A 27 6.91 -8.11 8.81
N VAL A 28 5.85 -7.73 8.11
CA VAL A 28 4.49 -7.77 8.65
C VAL A 28 3.95 -9.20 8.55
N SER A 29 3.43 -9.71 9.66
CA SER A 29 2.91 -11.08 9.76
C SER A 29 1.52 -11.20 9.11
N PRO A 30 1.18 -12.36 8.52
CA PRO A 30 -0.21 -12.68 8.21
C PRO A 30 -1.10 -12.56 9.46
N GLY A 31 -2.33 -12.07 9.26
CA GLY A 31 -3.27 -11.75 10.33
C GLY A 31 -3.16 -10.32 10.86
N THR A 32 -2.12 -9.55 10.49
CA THR A 32 -2.05 -8.13 10.87
C THR A 32 -3.12 -7.32 10.12
N GLU A 33 -3.94 -6.60 10.87
CA GLU A 33 -4.91 -5.66 10.31
C GLU A 33 -4.24 -4.34 9.92
N CYS A 34 -4.54 -3.87 8.72
CA CYS A 34 -4.03 -2.65 8.15
C CYS A 34 -5.19 -1.86 7.54
N SER A 35 -4.97 -0.58 7.26
CA SER A 35 -5.90 0.25 6.50
C SER A 35 -5.28 0.67 5.18
N VAL A 36 -6.12 0.75 4.14
CA VAL A 36 -5.78 1.39 2.87
C VAL A 36 -6.80 2.48 2.60
N ALA A 37 -6.33 3.64 2.16
CA ALA A 37 -7.19 4.79 1.87
C ALA A 37 -6.89 5.37 0.49
N GLY A 38 -7.93 5.88 -0.17
CA GLY A 38 -7.81 6.45 -1.51
C GLY A 38 -9.11 7.03 -2.07
N TRP A 39 -9.01 7.53 -3.30
CA TRP A 39 -10.12 8.10 -4.09
C TRP A 39 -10.45 7.23 -5.30
N GLY A 40 -10.02 5.97 -5.29
CA GLY A 40 -10.30 5.03 -6.35
C GLY A 40 -11.78 4.74 -6.53
N GLN A 41 -12.07 4.01 -7.60
CA GLN A 41 -13.41 3.59 -7.93
C GLN A 41 -14.00 2.67 -6.85
N THR A 42 -15.25 2.92 -6.47
CA THR A 42 -16.01 2.08 -5.51
C THR A 42 -16.82 0.98 -6.20
N GLY A 43 -16.69 0.87 -7.52
CA GLY A 43 -17.34 -0.10 -8.39
C GLY A 43 -16.92 0.12 -9.84
N VAL A 44 -17.22 -0.80 -10.75
CA VAL A 44 -16.70 -0.82 -12.14
C VAL A 44 -16.81 0.53 -12.87
N ASN A 45 -17.90 1.27 -12.63
CA ASN A 45 -18.14 2.60 -13.23
C ASN A 45 -18.53 3.65 -12.18
N THR A 46 -18.12 3.47 -10.92
CA THR A 46 -18.50 4.36 -9.82
C THR A 46 -17.27 5.00 -9.24
N THR A 47 -17.23 6.33 -9.22
CA THR A 47 -16.15 7.14 -8.66
C THR A 47 -16.60 7.85 -7.39
N THR A 48 -15.63 8.35 -6.63
CA THR A 48 -15.86 9.15 -5.42
C THR A 48 -15.10 10.46 -5.51
N ASN A 49 -15.62 11.52 -4.89
CA ASN A 49 -14.92 12.78 -4.65
C ASN A 49 -14.47 12.93 -3.18
N ARG A 50 -14.72 11.90 -2.35
CA ARG A 50 -14.33 11.84 -0.94
C ARG A 50 -13.27 10.77 -0.76
N LEU A 51 -12.34 11.03 0.16
CA LEU A 51 -11.42 10.00 0.63
C LEU A 51 -12.23 8.88 1.29
N LEU A 52 -11.94 7.64 0.90
CA LEU A 52 -12.49 6.45 1.52
C LEU A 52 -11.35 5.60 2.07
N GLU A 53 -11.66 4.80 3.08
CA GLU A 53 -10.72 3.86 3.66
C GLU A 53 -11.36 2.49 3.83
N VAL A 54 -10.51 1.47 3.90
CA VAL A 54 -10.94 0.11 4.17
C VAL A 54 -9.87 -0.71 4.87
N GLU A 55 -10.30 -1.57 5.78
CA GLU A 55 -9.44 -2.54 6.45
C GLU A 55 -9.01 -3.64 5.48
N GLN A 56 -7.75 -4.04 5.59
CA GLN A 56 -7.11 -5.10 4.84
C GLN A 56 -6.27 -5.93 5.79
N GLU A 57 -6.52 -7.23 5.85
CA GLU A 57 -5.70 -8.16 6.61
C GLU A 57 -4.50 -8.59 5.76
N VAL A 58 -3.28 -8.55 6.29
CA VAL A 58 -2.13 -9.18 5.64
C VAL A 58 -2.36 -10.70 5.59
N VAL A 59 -2.19 -11.30 4.42
CA VAL A 59 -2.43 -12.74 4.22
C VAL A 59 -1.15 -13.43 3.76
N SER A 60 -1.19 -14.76 3.72
CA SER A 60 -0.01 -15.53 3.32
C SER A 60 0.41 -15.23 1.88
N ASP A 61 1.73 -15.22 1.66
CA ASP A 61 2.29 -15.08 0.31
C ASP A 61 1.78 -16.16 -0.66
N GLY A 62 1.46 -17.35 -0.15
CA GLY A 62 0.90 -18.46 -0.94
C GLY A 62 -0.37 -18.06 -1.67
N LEU A 63 -1.27 -17.32 -1.01
CA LEU A 63 -2.52 -16.90 -1.61
C LEU A 63 -2.30 -15.99 -2.84
N CYS A 64 -1.37 -15.04 -2.77
CA CYS A 64 -1.03 -14.23 -3.92
C CYS A 64 -0.24 -15.00 -4.98
N LYS A 65 0.63 -15.95 -4.60
CA LYS A 65 1.35 -16.80 -5.56
C LYS A 65 0.41 -17.63 -6.43
N ASP A 66 -0.65 -18.16 -5.82
CA ASP A 66 -1.64 -18.99 -6.52
C ASP A 66 -2.48 -18.15 -7.52
N GLN A 67 -2.75 -16.89 -7.19
CA GLN A 67 -3.57 -16.00 -8.02
C GLN A 67 -2.78 -15.16 -9.03
N TYR A 68 -1.52 -14.84 -8.74
CA TYR A 68 -0.72 -13.90 -9.51
C TYR A 68 0.65 -14.48 -9.84
N GLN A 69 0.84 -14.89 -11.11
CA GLN A 69 2.08 -15.51 -11.58
C GLN A 69 3.35 -14.66 -11.38
N HIS A 70 3.20 -13.33 -11.33
CA HIS A 70 4.31 -12.39 -11.15
C HIS A 70 4.59 -12.02 -9.69
N TYR A 71 3.89 -12.63 -8.73
CA TYR A 71 4.06 -12.30 -7.32
C TYR A 71 5.46 -12.71 -6.81
N ASN A 72 6.17 -11.76 -6.22
CA ASN A 72 7.46 -12.00 -5.56
C ASN A 72 7.39 -11.59 -4.08
N PRO A 73 7.41 -12.52 -3.12
CA PRO A 73 7.27 -12.21 -1.69
C PRO A 73 8.40 -11.33 -1.15
N THR A 74 9.53 -11.27 -1.84
CA THR A 74 10.69 -10.45 -1.46
C THR A 74 10.39 -8.95 -1.60
N THR A 75 9.68 -8.56 -2.66
CA THR A 75 9.41 -7.16 -3.02
C THR A 75 7.93 -6.80 -2.96
N MET A 76 7.06 -7.78 -2.72
CA MET A 76 5.61 -7.61 -2.66
C MET A 76 5.06 -8.13 -1.33
N LEU A 77 3.89 -7.61 -0.98
CA LEU A 77 3.10 -7.94 0.20
C LEU A 77 1.67 -8.26 -0.27
N CYS A 78 1.08 -9.30 0.30
CA CYS A 78 -0.26 -9.76 -0.02
C CYS A 78 -1.22 -9.35 1.11
N ALA A 79 -2.32 -8.66 0.79
CA ALA A 79 -3.33 -8.32 1.78
C ALA A 79 -4.75 -8.33 1.19
N GLY A 80 -5.74 -8.58 2.04
CA GLY A 80 -7.15 -8.76 1.71
C GLY A 80 -7.58 -10.22 1.85
N SER A 81 -8.50 -10.46 2.78
CA SER A 81 -9.09 -11.78 3.00
C SER A 81 -10.08 -12.15 1.88
N PRO A 82 -10.00 -13.35 1.27
CA PRO A 82 -10.98 -13.83 0.28
C PRO A 82 -12.43 -13.81 0.76
N HIS A 83 -12.65 -13.84 2.08
CA HIS A 83 -13.97 -13.86 2.69
C HIS A 83 -14.61 -12.47 2.78
N VAL A 84 -13.82 -11.41 2.68
CA VAL A 84 -14.27 -10.02 2.81
C VAL A 84 -14.21 -9.35 1.44
N LYS A 85 -15.36 -8.98 0.87
CA LYS A 85 -15.44 -8.33 -0.45
C LYS A 85 -15.06 -6.85 -0.41
N LYS A 86 -13.84 -6.56 0.06
CA LYS A 86 -13.30 -5.22 0.19
C LYS A 86 -11.84 -5.22 -0.26
N SER A 87 -11.50 -4.38 -1.22
CA SER A 87 -10.13 -4.21 -1.70
C SER A 87 -9.95 -2.79 -2.24
N PRO A 88 -8.71 -2.27 -2.32
CA PRO A 88 -8.43 -1.14 -3.19
C PRO A 88 -8.76 -1.52 -4.64
N PHE A 89 -9.06 -0.52 -5.46
CA PHE A 89 -9.44 -0.73 -6.85
C PHE A 89 -8.81 0.33 -7.77
N ARG A 90 -9.41 0.54 -8.95
CA ARG A 90 -8.86 1.42 -9.98
C ARG A 90 -8.77 2.85 -9.46
N GLY A 91 -7.56 3.40 -9.45
CA GLY A 91 -7.26 4.75 -8.96
C GLY A 91 -6.64 4.79 -7.56
N ASP A 92 -6.66 3.69 -6.81
CA ASP A 92 -5.98 3.62 -5.50
C ASP A 92 -4.49 3.27 -5.62
N SER A 93 -4.00 2.88 -6.81
CA SER A 93 -2.58 2.58 -7.07
C SER A 93 -1.68 3.74 -6.63
N GLY A 94 -0.63 3.43 -5.85
CA GLY A 94 0.23 4.42 -5.21
C GLY A 94 -0.22 4.81 -3.79
N GLY A 95 -1.44 4.47 -3.39
CA GLY A 95 -1.96 4.69 -2.04
C GLY A 95 -1.25 3.84 -0.97
N PRO A 96 -1.26 4.28 0.30
CA PRO A 96 -0.56 3.60 1.39
C PRO A 96 -1.37 2.43 1.95
N LEU A 97 -0.69 1.33 2.25
CA LEU A 97 -1.17 0.32 3.21
C LEU A 97 -0.50 0.58 4.55
N VAL A 98 -1.29 0.94 5.55
CA VAL A 98 -0.84 1.37 6.86
C VAL A 98 -1.18 0.32 7.91
N CYS A 99 -0.18 -0.18 8.60
CA CYS A 99 -0.35 -1.14 9.71
C CYS A 99 0.30 -0.53 10.94
N ASP A 100 -0.43 -0.46 12.05
CA ASP A 100 0.04 0.13 13.31
C ASP A 100 0.65 1.54 13.14
N GLY A 101 0.05 2.36 12.27
CA GLY A 101 0.52 3.73 11.97
C GLY A 101 1.76 3.83 11.08
N VAL A 102 2.32 2.72 10.59
CA VAL A 102 3.50 2.68 9.72
C VAL A 102 3.10 2.28 8.31
N VAL A 103 3.67 2.92 7.28
CA VAL A 103 3.38 2.59 5.89
C VAL A 103 4.15 1.33 5.45
N GLN A 104 3.48 0.18 5.43
CA GLN A 104 4.11 -1.10 5.13
C GLN A 104 4.09 -1.44 3.63
N GLY A 105 3.09 -0.91 2.91
CA GLY A 105 2.89 -1.21 1.51
C GLY A 105 2.43 -0.04 0.66
N ILE A 106 2.56 -0.19 -0.66
CA ILE A 106 2.02 0.72 -1.68
C ILE A 106 1.09 -0.09 -2.56
N VAL A 107 -0.16 0.35 -2.75
CA VAL A 107 -1.12 -0.33 -3.64
C VAL A 107 -0.50 -0.43 -5.05
N SER A 108 -0.41 -1.64 -5.59
CA SER A 108 0.25 -1.88 -6.88
C SER A 108 -0.69 -2.56 -7.88
N ASN A 109 -1.19 -3.75 -7.55
CA ASN A 109 -1.99 -4.56 -8.46
C ASN A 109 -3.06 -5.35 -7.69
N GLY A 110 -4.04 -5.87 -8.40
CA GLY A 110 -5.11 -6.66 -7.81
C GLY A 110 -5.96 -7.33 -8.88
N ASN A 111 -7.02 -8.00 -8.45
CA ASN A 111 -7.92 -8.66 -9.38
C ASN A 111 -8.68 -7.60 -10.22
N PRO A 112 -8.83 -7.77 -11.54
CA PRO A 112 -9.57 -6.84 -12.40
C PRO A 112 -11.02 -6.58 -11.96
N ASP A 113 -11.61 -7.53 -11.22
CA ASP A 113 -12.98 -7.46 -10.68
C ASP A 113 -13.04 -6.85 -9.27
N GLY A 114 -11.92 -6.37 -8.71
CA GLY A 114 -11.88 -5.79 -7.35
C GLY A 114 -12.08 -6.83 -6.25
N ARG A 115 -11.63 -8.07 -6.50
CA ARG A 115 -11.64 -9.14 -5.51
C ARG A 115 -10.27 -9.24 -4.81
N PRO A 116 -10.23 -9.46 -3.49
CA PRO A 116 -9.00 -9.75 -2.78
C PRO A 116 -8.40 -11.11 -3.19
N PRO A 117 -7.12 -11.37 -2.85
CA PRO A 117 -6.19 -10.41 -2.25
C PRO A 117 -5.66 -9.40 -3.28
N SER A 118 -5.18 -8.27 -2.80
CA SER A 118 -4.45 -7.28 -3.59
C SER A 118 -2.94 -7.37 -3.31
N ILE A 119 -2.15 -6.99 -4.30
CA ILE A 119 -0.69 -6.93 -4.23
C ILE A 119 -0.26 -5.49 -3.90
N TYR A 120 0.59 -5.39 -2.89
CA TYR A 120 1.23 -4.16 -2.49
C TYR A 120 2.74 -4.28 -2.72
N THR A 121 3.42 -3.19 -3.08
CA THR A 121 4.89 -3.12 -3.01
C THR A 121 5.32 -3.14 -1.54
N ARG A 122 6.23 -4.03 -1.15
CA ARG A 122 6.75 -4.14 0.22
C ARG A 122 7.77 -3.05 0.49
N ILE A 123 7.39 -1.98 1.19
CA ILE A 123 8.25 -0.79 1.39
C ILE A 123 9.54 -1.13 2.13
N SER A 124 9.48 -2.00 3.14
CA SER A 124 10.64 -2.39 3.95
C SER A 124 11.80 -2.92 3.12
N LYS A 125 11.53 -3.52 1.95
CA LYS A 125 12.58 -4.01 1.04
C LYS A 125 13.35 -2.88 0.33
N PHE A 126 12.71 -1.73 0.15
CA PHE A 126 13.23 -0.59 -0.60
C PHE A 126 13.78 0.53 0.29
N ILE A 127 13.73 0.40 1.61
CA ILE A 127 14.24 1.41 2.56
C ILE A 127 15.68 1.84 2.26
N PRO A 128 16.66 0.95 1.96
CA PRO A 128 18.00 1.39 1.60
C PRO A 128 18.02 2.33 0.40
N TRP A 129 17.27 2.00 -0.66
CA TRP A 129 17.15 2.83 -1.87
C TRP A 129 16.41 4.15 -1.60
N ILE A 130 15.34 4.11 -0.79
CA ILE A 130 14.60 5.31 -0.37
C ILE A 130 15.55 6.28 0.34
N ASN A 131 16.30 5.80 1.33
CA ASN A 131 17.23 6.63 2.10
C ASN A 131 18.35 7.21 1.22
N GLU A 132 18.94 6.38 0.35
CA GLU A 132 19.96 6.84 -0.60
C GLU A 132 19.42 7.93 -1.54
N THR A 133 18.18 7.78 -2.00
CA THR A 133 17.58 8.75 -2.93
C THR A 133 17.22 10.05 -2.20
N LEU A 134 16.70 9.98 -0.98
CA LEU A 134 16.41 11.17 -0.17
C LEU A 134 17.69 11.97 0.15
N GLN A 135 18.82 11.30 0.40
CA GLN A 135 20.13 11.96 0.60
C GLN A 135 20.66 12.67 -0.66
N LYS A 136 20.27 12.22 -1.86
CA LYS A 136 20.66 12.87 -3.12
C LYS A 136 19.81 14.11 -3.43
N LEU A 137 18.64 14.21 -2.80
CA LEU A 137 17.69 15.30 -2.99
C LEU A 137 17.84 16.42 -1.95
N SER A 138 18.63 16.17 -0.89
CA SER A 138 18.96 17.16 0.15
C SER A 138 20.11 18.07 -0.26
#